data_AF-A0A7V1RJ15-F1
#
_entry.id   AF-A0A7V1RJ15-F1
#
_cell.length_a   1.000
_cell.length_b   1.000
_cell.length_c   1.000
_cell.angle_alpha   90.00
_cell.angle_beta   90.00
_cell.angle_gamma   90.00
#
_symmetry.space_group_name_H-M   'P 1'
#
loop_
_entity.id
_entity.type
_entity.pdbx_description
1 polymer ?
#
loop_
_entity_poly.entity_id
_entity_poly.type
_entity_poly.pdbx_seq_one_letter_code
_entity_poly.pdbx_strand_id
1 'polypeptide(L)'
;RAGAKGLKVWKDLGLHVRDERGELILPEDRRLAPLWEAAAELGVPVFIHTADPVAFFDPVDERNERLEQLLAHPEWSFADPSFPRFERLLAALEALVAGHPETTFVGLHFGGYAEDPRFVGRMLATYPNYHVDIAARVAELGRQPRAVREVICDHPDRVLFGIDEFPPAREHYAISFRFLETADEHFAHSTEEVPLMGRWRISGLDLPDEVLRRVYAENALRLVPGLSG
;
A
#
# COMPACT_ATOMS: atom_id res chain seq x y z
N ARG A 1 -15.15 -7.10 24.42
CA ARG A 1 -15.32 -7.04 22.94
C ARG A 1 -14.15 -7.82 22.33
N ALA A 2 -14.37 -8.58 21.24
CA ALA A 2 -13.59 -9.77 20.84
C ALA A 2 -12.16 -9.56 20.28
N GLY A 3 -11.40 -8.57 20.78
CA GLY A 3 -9.95 -8.45 20.58
C GLY A 3 -9.50 -7.91 19.21
N ALA A 4 -10.18 -8.25 18.10
CA ALA A 4 -9.85 -7.76 16.77
C ALA A 4 -10.02 -6.24 16.65
N LYS A 5 -9.08 -5.57 15.96
CA LYS A 5 -8.98 -4.11 15.87
C LYS A 5 -9.10 -3.54 14.45
N GLY A 6 -9.34 -4.39 13.46
CA GLY A 6 -9.41 -4.04 12.05
C GLY A 6 -9.74 -5.26 11.20
N LEU A 7 -10.10 -5.01 9.94
CA LEU A 7 -10.32 -6.04 8.93
C LEU A 7 -9.18 -5.98 7.91
N LYS A 8 -8.53 -7.12 7.64
CA LYS A 8 -7.57 -7.25 6.52
C LYS A 8 -8.30 -7.87 5.34
N VAL A 9 -8.17 -7.22 4.17
CA VAL A 9 -8.58 -7.74 2.87
C VAL A 9 -7.32 -7.94 2.03
N TRP A 10 -7.18 -9.13 1.46
CA TRP A 10 -6.02 -9.52 0.66
C TRP A 10 -6.24 -9.19 -0.83
N LYS A 11 -5.15 -9.18 -1.60
CA LYS A 11 -5.16 -8.91 -3.04
C LYS A 11 -5.91 -9.96 -3.87
N ASP A 12 -6.23 -11.12 -3.29
CA ASP A 12 -7.02 -12.14 -3.96
C ASP A 12 -8.43 -11.63 -4.31
N LEU A 13 -8.97 -10.70 -3.54
CA LEU A 13 -10.15 -9.93 -3.92
C LEU A 13 -9.82 -9.04 -5.12
N GLY A 14 -10.43 -9.35 -6.25
CA GLY A 14 -10.18 -8.71 -7.54
C GLY A 14 -9.17 -9.45 -8.42
N LEU A 15 -8.47 -10.47 -7.93
CA LEU A 15 -7.54 -11.29 -8.75
C LEU A 15 -7.99 -12.74 -8.88
N HIS A 16 -8.50 -13.34 -7.80
CA HIS A 16 -8.79 -14.78 -7.74
C HIS A 16 -10.16 -15.13 -7.16
N VAL A 17 -10.72 -14.31 -6.26
CA VAL A 17 -11.99 -14.62 -5.60
C VAL A 17 -13.14 -14.55 -6.60
N ARG A 18 -13.87 -15.67 -6.77
CA ARG A 18 -15.00 -15.81 -7.69
C ARG A 18 -16.27 -16.18 -6.94
N ASP A 19 -17.40 -15.79 -7.49
CA ASP A 19 -18.71 -16.14 -6.97
C ASP A 19 -19.19 -17.54 -7.41
N GLU A 20 -20.40 -17.92 -7.00
CA GLU A 20 -21.00 -19.21 -7.33
C GLU A 20 -21.24 -19.45 -8.83
N ARG A 21 -21.19 -18.40 -9.65
CA ARG A 21 -21.31 -18.45 -11.11
C ARG A 21 -19.94 -18.43 -11.80
N GLY A 22 -18.85 -18.34 -11.04
CA GLY A 22 -17.49 -18.23 -11.55
C GLY A 22 -17.08 -16.80 -11.94
N GLU A 23 -17.90 -15.79 -11.63
CA GLU A 23 -17.59 -14.39 -11.93
C GLU A 23 -16.64 -13.82 -10.89
N LEU A 24 -15.64 -13.07 -11.36
CA LEU A 24 -14.64 -12.45 -10.49
C LEU A 24 -15.28 -11.37 -9.61
N ILE A 25 -15.01 -11.43 -8.31
CA ILE A 25 -15.48 -10.44 -7.34
C ILE A 25 -14.41 -9.34 -7.22
N LEU A 26 -14.77 -8.12 -7.58
CA LEU A 26 -13.93 -6.94 -7.46
C LEU A 26 -14.17 -6.20 -6.13
N PRO A 27 -13.22 -5.37 -5.66
CA PRO A 27 -13.36 -4.62 -4.42
C PRO A 27 -14.67 -3.84 -4.25
N GLU A 28 -15.20 -3.22 -5.30
CA GLU A 28 -16.43 -2.42 -5.29
C GLU A 28 -17.72 -3.23 -5.53
N ASP A 29 -17.64 -4.56 -5.55
CA ASP A 29 -18.82 -5.40 -5.74
C ASP A 29 -19.85 -5.12 -4.65
N ARG A 30 -21.07 -4.77 -5.07
CA ARG A 30 -22.18 -4.38 -4.17
C ARG A 30 -22.54 -5.45 -3.15
N ARG A 31 -22.24 -6.72 -3.41
CA ARG A 31 -22.49 -7.82 -2.47
C ARG A 31 -21.62 -7.70 -1.21
N LEU A 32 -20.52 -6.97 -1.29
CA LEU A 32 -19.62 -6.71 -0.16
C LEU A 32 -20.05 -5.51 0.68
N ALA A 33 -21.01 -4.69 0.23
CA ALA A 33 -21.45 -3.49 0.95
C ALA A 33 -21.78 -3.74 2.45
N PRO A 34 -22.51 -4.82 2.83
CA PRO A 34 -22.79 -5.08 4.25
C PRO A 34 -21.53 -5.30 5.10
N LEU A 35 -20.44 -5.80 4.51
CA LEU A 35 -19.16 -5.99 5.22
C LEU A 35 -18.52 -4.63 5.57
N TRP A 36 -18.56 -3.69 4.64
CA TRP A 36 -17.99 -2.36 4.80
C TRP A 36 -18.81 -1.49 5.76
N GLU A 37 -20.14 -1.60 5.67
CA GLU A 37 -21.09 -0.96 6.58
C GLU A 37 -20.89 -1.47 8.02
N ALA A 38 -20.74 -2.78 8.21
CA ALA A 38 -20.45 -3.35 9.52
C ALA A 38 -19.11 -2.86 10.09
N ALA A 39 -18.07 -2.70 9.26
CA ALA A 39 -16.80 -2.13 9.70
C ALA A 39 -16.95 -0.67 10.17
N ALA A 40 -17.76 0.13 9.46
CA ALA A 40 -18.09 1.50 9.86
C ALA A 40 -18.86 1.55 11.18
N GLU A 41 -19.92 0.75 11.34
CA GLU A 41 -20.72 0.68 12.57
C GLU A 41 -19.88 0.29 13.80
N LEU A 42 -18.89 -0.59 13.59
CA LEU A 42 -17.98 -1.04 14.64
C LEU A 42 -16.82 -0.07 14.89
N GLY A 43 -16.62 0.93 14.04
CA GLY A 43 -15.51 1.87 14.10
C GLY A 43 -14.14 1.21 13.93
N VAL A 44 -14.05 0.16 13.12
CA VAL A 44 -12.80 -0.55 12.83
C VAL A 44 -12.33 -0.26 11.40
N PRO A 45 -11.03 0.02 11.17
CA PRO A 45 -10.52 0.27 9.83
C PRO A 45 -10.44 -1.01 8.98
N VAL A 46 -10.58 -0.84 7.68
CA VAL A 46 -10.37 -1.88 6.66
C VAL A 46 -9.01 -1.67 6.00
N PHE A 47 -8.06 -2.54 6.28
CA PHE A 47 -6.76 -2.61 5.63
C PHE A 47 -6.87 -3.45 4.36
N ILE A 48 -6.85 -2.81 3.19
CA ILE A 48 -7.10 -3.46 1.92
C ILE A 48 -5.86 -3.44 1.04
N HIS A 49 -5.41 -4.64 0.65
CA HIS A 49 -4.40 -4.83 -0.40
C HIS A 49 -5.13 -4.95 -1.73
N THR A 50 -4.90 -4.01 -2.64
CA THR A 50 -5.41 -4.10 -4.02
C THR A 50 -4.26 -3.99 -4.98
N ALA A 51 -4.27 -4.85 -6.01
CA ALA A 51 -3.20 -4.98 -7.00
C ALA A 51 -1.83 -5.28 -6.35
N ASP A 52 -0.78 -5.00 -7.11
CA ASP A 52 0.64 -5.19 -6.80
C ASP A 52 1.44 -4.21 -7.68
N PRO A 53 2.80 -4.15 -7.60
CA PRO A 53 3.56 -3.22 -8.44
C PRO A 53 3.14 -3.29 -9.90
N VAL A 54 3.10 -2.15 -10.59
CA VAL A 54 2.57 -2.06 -11.97
C VAL A 54 3.23 -3.10 -12.89
N ALA A 55 4.53 -3.29 -12.71
CA ALA A 55 5.34 -4.24 -13.46
C ALA A 55 4.89 -5.71 -13.31
N PHE A 56 4.12 -6.08 -12.28
CA PHE A 56 3.59 -7.44 -12.14
C PHE A 56 2.50 -7.72 -13.18
N PHE A 57 1.90 -6.68 -13.78
CA PHE A 57 0.91 -6.78 -14.83
C PHE A 57 1.52 -6.68 -16.24
N ASP A 58 2.84 -6.51 -16.33
CA ASP A 58 3.61 -6.46 -17.57
C ASP A 58 4.29 -7.81 -17.86
N PRO A 59 4.66 -8.10 -19.12
CA PRO A 59 5.41 -9.30 -19.47
C PRO A 59 6.65 -9.50 -18.58
N VAL A 60 6.91 -10.76 -18.22
CA VAL A 60 8.09 -11.14 -17.41
C VAL A 60 9.27 -11.36 -18.33
N ASP A 61 9.90 -10.27 -18.76
CA ASP A 61 11.05 -10.26 -19.67
C ASP A 61 12.15 -9.27 -19.20
N GLU A 62 13.22 -9.12 -19.98
CA GLU A 62 14.36 -8.28 -19.64
C GLU A 62 14.04 -6.78 -19.48
N ARG A 63 12.83 -6.35 -19.86
CA ARG A 63 12.36 -4.97 -19.74
C ARG A 63 11.54 -4.74 -18.47
N ASN A 64 11.17 -5.81 -17.76
CA ASN A 64 10.41 -5.72 -16.53
C ASN A 64 11.31 -5.27 -15.36
N GLU A 65 10.99 -4.13 -14.73
CA GLU A 65 11.80 -3.59 -13.64
C GLU A 65 11.79 -4.43 -12.35
N ARG A 66 10.88 -5.42 -12.29
CA ARG A 66 10.71 -6.38 -11.18
C ARG A 66 11.10 -7.80 -11.56
N LEU A 67 11.91 -7.97 -12.60
CA LEU A 67 12.30 -9.28 -13.12
C LEU A 67 12.84 -10.21 -12.03
N GLU A 68 13.77 -9.76 -11.18
CA GLU A 68 14.32 -10.60 -10.10
C GLU A 68 13.23 -11.11 -9.16
N GLN A 69 12.29 -10.25 -8.78
CA GLN A 69 11.18 -10.62 -7.92
C GLN A 69 10.25 -11.63 -8.59
N LEU A 70 9.92 -11.40 -9.87
CA LEU A 70 8.99 -12.24 -10.62
C LEU A 70 9.62 -13.58 -11.03
N LEU A 71 10.95 -13.66 -11.15
CA LEU A 71 11.65 -14.94 -11.30
C LEU A 71 11.70 -15.71 -9.98
N ALA A 72 11.84 -15.02 -8.84
CA ALA A 72 11.79 -15.64 -7.51
C ALA A 72 10.37 -16.07 -7.11
N HIS A 73 9.36 -15.33 -7.55
CA HIS A 73 7.93 -15.53 -7.26
C HIS A 73 7.08 -15.47 -8.54
N PRO A 74 7.13 -16.50 -9.42
CA PRO A 74 6.40 -16.49 -10.69
C PRO A 74 4.87 -16.36 -10.51
N GLU A 75 4.34 -16.82 -9.38
CA GLU A 75 2.92 -16.72 -9.04
C GLU A 75 2.44 -15.29 -8.75
N TRP A 76 3.36 -14.32 -8.67
CA TRP A 76 3.01 -12.90 -8.54
C TRP A 76 2.86 -12.20 -9.89
N SER A 77 3.11 -12.89 -11.01
CA SER A 77 2.83 -12.34 -12.33
C SER A 77 1.33 -12.37 -12.65
N PHE A 78 0.79 -11.21 -12.99
CA PHE A 78 -0.57 -11.00 -13.50
C PHE A 78 -0.55 -10.52 -14.96
N ALA A 79 0.53 -10.83 -15.69
CA ALA A 79 0.69 -10.48 -17.09
C ALA A 79 -0.32 -11.19 -18.01
N ASP A 80 -0.85 -12.33 -17.57
CA ASP A 80 -1.87 -13.08 -18.30
C ASP A 80 -3.15 -12.23 -18.47
N PRO A 81 -3.70 -12.11 -19.70
CA PRO A 81 -4.85 -11.26 -19.97
C PRO A 81 -6.16 -11.74 -19.33
N SER A 82 -6.19 -12.93 -18.71
CA SER A 82 -7.32 -13.40 -17.90
C SER A 82 -7.46 -12.66 -16.57
N PHE A 83 -6.40 -11.99 -16.09
CA PHE A 83 -6.48 -11.09 -14.94
C PHE A 83 -6.98 -9.70 -15.35
N PRO A 84 -7.70 -9.00 -14.46
CA PRO A 84 -7.94 -7.58 -14.65
C PRO A 84 -6.62 -6.81 -14.76
N ARG A 85 -6.60 -5.79 -15.62
CA ARG A 85 -5.47 -4.87 -15.70
C ARG A 85 -5.37 -4.03 -14.44
N PHE A 86 -4.16 -3.55 -14.14
CA PHE A 86 -3.86 -2.72 -12.97
C PHE A 86 -4.86 -1.57 -12.79
N GLU A 87 -5.15 -0.82 -13.85
CA GLU A 87 -6.04 0.34 -13.82
C GLU A 87 -7.48 -0.04 -13.42
N ARG A 88 -7.93 -1.24 -13.80
CA ARG A 88 -9.27 -1.74 -13.43
C ARG A 88 -9.37 -2.00 -11.93
N LEU A 89 -8.30 -2.53 -11.33
CA LEU A 89 -8.21 -2.80 -9.89
C LEU A 89 -8.14 -1.50 -9.08
N LEU A 90 -7.38 -0.51 -9.56
CA LEU A 90 -7.30 0.79 -8.89
C LEU A 90 -8.61 1.57 -9.01
N ALA A 91 -9.28 1.52 -10.17
CA ALA A 91 -10.62 2.09 -10.33
C ALA A 91 -11.65 1.41 -9.42
N ALA A 92 -11.52 0.09 -9.21
CA ALA A 92 -12.34 -0.66 -8.27
C ALA A 92 -12.11 -0.19 -6.82
N LEU A 93 -10.86 -0.03 -6.40
CA LEU A 93 -10.53 0.50 -5.09
C LEU A 93 -11.08 1.91 -4.88
N GLU A 94 -10.90 2.81 -5.85
CA GLU A 94 -11.42 4.18 -5.76
C GLU A 94 -12.95 4.20 -5.68
N ALA A 95 -13.64 3.38 -6.47
CA ALA A 95 -15.09 3.25 -6.41
C ALA A 95 -15.60 2.70 -5.05
N LEU A 96 -14.89 1.72 -4.49
CA LEU A 96 -15.16 1.21 -3.14
C LEU A 96 -15.04 2.32 -2.09
N VAL A 97 -13.91 3.03 -2.08
CA VAL A 97 -13.65 4.13 -1.13
C VAL A 97 -14.70 5.22 -1.25
N ALA A 98 -15.03 5.63 -2.47
CA ALA A 98 -16.03 6.65 -2.76
C ALA A 98 -17.44 6.24 -2.37
N GLY A 99 -17.79 4.96 -2.54
CA GLY A 99 -19.12 4.42 -2.25
C GLY A 99 -19.41 4.23 -0.77
N HIS A 100 -18.38 4.23 0.09
CA HIS A 100 -18.49 3.93 1.51
C HIS A 100 -17.82 5.01 2.39
N PRO A 101 -18.31 6.26 2.37
CA PRO A 101 -17.65 7.39 3.02
C PRO A 101 -17.55 7.28 4.55
N GLU A 102 -18.42 6.49 5.19
CA GLU A 102 -18.39 6.25 6.64
C GLU A 102 -17.40 5.14 7.04
N THR A 103 -16.91 4.34 6.09
CA THR A 103 -15.94 3.27 6.34
C THR A 103 -14.53 3.82 6.19
N THR A 104 -13.70 3.66 7.22
CA THR A 104 -12.27 4.01 7.15
C THR A 104 -11.50 2.91 6.41
N PHE A 105 -10.87 3.26 5.30
CA PHE A 105 -9.99 2.36 4.54
C PHE A 105 -8.53 2.75 4.71
N VAL A 106 -7.66 1.75 4.74
CA VAL A 106 -6.20 1.88 4.65
C VAL A 106 -5.74 1.08 3.43
N GLY A 107 -5.43 1.77 2.34
CA GLY A 107 -4.84 1.17 1.15
C GLY A 107 -3.39 0.78 1.39
N LEU A 108 -3.13 -0.52 1.43
CA LEU A 108 -1.80 -1.05 1.72
C LEU A 108 -0.84 -0.80 0.55
N HIS A 109 0.45 -0.71 0.85
CA HIS A 109 1.52 -0.53 -0.13
C HIS A 109 1.38 0.78 -0.91
N PHE A 110 1.22 1.88 -0.17
CA PHE A 110 0.98 3.23 -0.71
C PHE A 110 -0.26 3.30 -1.62
N GLY A 111 -1.35 2.68 -1.16
CA GLY A 111 -2.61 2.62 -1.91
C GLY A 111 -2.57 1.70 -3.13
N GLY A 112 -1.59 0.80 -3.21
CA GLY A 112 -1.40 -0.08 -4.35
C GLY A 112 -0.80 0.59 -5.59
N TYR A 113 -0.38 1.87 -5.50
CA TYR A 113 0.17 2.61 -6.65
C TYR A 113 1.38 3.48 -6.26
N ALA A 114 2.39 2.87 -5.65
CA ALA A 114 3.60 3.56 -5.19
C ALA A 114 4.41 4.22 -6.34
N GLU A 115 4.21 3.75 -7.57
CA GLU A 115 4.81 4.28 -8.78
C GLU A 115 4.20 5.62 -9.21
N ASP A 116 2.98 5.97 -8.77
CA ASP A 116 2.32 7.26 -9.02
C ASP A 116 1.86 7.96 -7.72
N PRO A 117 2.76 8.67 -7.03
CA PRO A 117 2.40 9.45 -5.85
C PRO A 117 1.36 10.54 -6.13
N ARG A 118 1.25 11.05 -7.37
CA ARG A 118 0.23 12.06 -7.70
C ARG A 118 -1.17 11.45 -7.66
N PHE A 119 -1.31 10.21 -8.14
CA PHE A 119 -2.56 9.47 -8.01
C PHE A 119 -2.94 9.29 -6.54
N VAL A 120 -1.99 8.84 -5.72
CA VAL A 120 -2.23 8.58 -4.28
C VAL A 120 -2.55 9.88 -3.53
N GLY A 121 -1.83 10.96 -3.80
CA GLY A 121 -2.13 12.28 -3.24
C GLY A 121 -3.54 12.76 -3.59
N ARG A 122 -3.99 12.59 -4.84
CA ARG A 122 -5.37 12.91 -5.24
C ARG A 122 -6.39 12.10 -4.43
N MET A 123 -6.16 10.79 -4.27
CA MET A 123 -7.05 9.93 -3.47
C MET A 123 -7.16 10.42 -2.02
N LEU A 124 -6.03 10.72 -1.38
CA LEU A 124 -5.97 11.22 -0.01
C LEU A 124 -6.66 12.58 0.16
N ALA A 125 -6.53 13.48 -0.82
CA ALA A 125 -7.19 14.77 -0.84
C ALA A 125 -8.70 14.68 -1.09
N THR A 126 -9.14 13.72 -1.91
CA THR A 126 -10.54 13.60 -2.34
C THR A 126 -11.40 12.88 -1.31
N TYR A 127 -10.87 11.84 -0.66
CA TYR A 127 -11.64 10.91 0.17
C TYR A 127 -11.18 11.00 1.64
N PRO A 128 -11.92 11.68 2.54
CA PRO A 128 -11.54 11.85 3.96
C PRO A 128 -11.45 10.55 4.76
N ASN A 129 -12.01 9.47 4.26
CA ASN A 129 -12.02 8.14 4.86
C ASN A 129 -10.85 7.24 4.41
N TYR A 130 -9.98 7.71 3.50
CA TYR A 130 -8.92 6.91 2.90
C TYR A 130 -7.51 7.18 3.45
N HIS A 131 -6.81 6.17 3.90
CA HIS A 131 -5.44 6.28 4.42
C HIS A 131 -4.55 5.32 3.63
N VAL A 132 -3.23 5.44 3.75
CA VAL A 132 -2.29 4.50 3.14
C VAL A 132 -1.18 4.14 4.10
N ASP A 133 -0.50 3.02 3.88
CA ASP A 133 0.81 2.74 4.49
C ASP A 133 1.95 2.87 3.48
N ILE A 134 3.20 2.69 3.93
CA ILE A 134 4.38 2.63 3.06
C ILE A 134 4.99 1.22 2.98
N ALA A 135 4.29 0.21 3.48
CA ALA A 135 4.84 -1.11 3.74
C ALA A 135 5.24 -1.81 2.43
N ALA A 136 6.40 -2.46 2.41
CA ALA A 136 6.97 -3.09 1.21
C ALA A 136 7.14 -2.15 -0.01
N ARG A 137 7.25 -0.81 0.19
CA ARG A 137 7.34 0.17 -0.91
C ARG A 137 8.50 1.16 -0.83
N VAL A 138 9.44 0.96 0.08
CA VAL A 138 10.62 1.86 0.20
C VAL A 138 11.42 1.94 -1.11
N ALA A 139 11.52 0.83 -1.86
CA ALA A 139 12.20 0.81 -3.16
C ALA A 139 11.52 1.75 -4.18
N GLU A 140 10.21 1.61 -4.38
CA GLU A 140 9.42 2.36 -5.36
C GLU A 140 9.25 3.83 -4.95
N LEU A 141 9.06 4.10 -3.66
CA LEU A 141 8.90 5.46 -3.15
C LEU A 141 10.22 6.22 -3.20
N GLY A 142 11.32 5.56 -2.83
CA GLY A 142 12.63 6.17 -2.71
C GLY A 142 13.32 6.50 -4.04
N ARG A 143 12.82 6.00 -5.19
CA ARG A 143 13.26 6.45 -6.53
C ARG A 143 12.61 7.75 -6.99
N GLN A 144 11.62 8.25 -6.24
CA GLN A 144 10.92 9.52 -6.52
C GLN A 144 10.67 10.34 -5.24
N PRO A 145 11.73 10.62 -4.46
CA PRO A 145 11.63 11.09 -3.08
C PRO A 145 10.90 12.42 -2.95
N ARG A 146 11.04 13.34 -3.92
CA ARG A 146 10.44 14.69 -3.83
C ARG A 146 8.92 14.66 -3.97
N ALA A 147 8.40 13.86 -4.91
CA ALA A 147 6.96 13.68 -5.08
C ALA A 147 6.34 12.94 -3.89
N VAL A 148 7.02 11.92 -3.37
CA VAL A 148 6.55 11.19 -2.19
C VAL A 148 6.55 12.08 -0.95
N ARG A 149 7.61 12.86 -0.75
CA ARG A 149 7.70 13.83 0.35
C ARG A 149 6.55 14.83 0.30
N GLU A 150 6.23 15.38 -0.87
CA GLU A 150 5.11 16.29 -1.07
C GLU A 150 3.79 15.66 -0.59
N VAL A 151 3.47 14.46 -1.07
CA VAL A 151 2.25 13.74 -0.67
C VAL A 151 2.18 13.50 0.84
N ILE A 152 3.27 13.04 1.46
CA ILE A 152 3.29 12.75 2.90
C ILE A 152 3.18 14.05 3.71
N CYS A 153 3.83 15.13 3.28
CA CYS A 153 3.75 16.43 3.96
C CYS A 153 2.39 17.13 3.78
N ASP A 154 1.71 16.92 2.65
CA ASP A 154 0.37 17.46 2.39
C ASP A 154 -0.73 16.67 3.11
N HIS A 155 -0.48 15.39 3.40
CA HIS A 155 -1.41 14.49 4.10
C HIS A 155 -0.77 13.76 5.30
N PRO A 156 -0.17 14.50 6.25
CA PRO A 156 0.67 13.91 7.31
C PRO A 156 -0.12 13.07 8.31
N ASP A 157 -1.44 13.26 8.39
CA ASP A 157 -2.35 12.49 9.22
C ASP A 157 -2.90 11.23 8.51
N ARG A 158 -2.54 11.00 7.23
CA ARG A 158 -3.13 9.94 6.39
C ARG A 158 -2.20 8.81 5.97
N VAL A 159 -0.93 8.88 6.35
CA VAL A 159 0.11 7.91 5.97
C VAL A 159 0.61 7.16 7.21
N LEU A 160 0.66 5.83 7.13
CA LEU A 160 1.07 4.94 8.21
C LEU A 160 2.41 4.28 7.90
N PHE A 161 3.20 4.07 8.94
CA PHE A 161 4.39 3.25 8.86
C PHE A 161 4.06 1.75 8.90
N GLY A 162 4.77 0.98 8.08
CA GLY A 162 4.77 -0.48 8.08
C GLY A 162 5.94 -0.99 7.25
N ILE A 163 6.33 -2.25 7.45
CA ILE A 163 7.44 -2.87 6.70
C ILE A 163 7.03 -4.11 5.89
N ASP A 164 5.89 -4.73 6.22
CA ASP A 164 5.37 -5.96 5.59
C ASP A 164 6.36 -7.15 5.62
N GLU A 165 7.00 -7.34 6.77
CA GLU A 165 8.00 -8.40 6.96
C GLU A 165 7.74 -9.18 8.25
N PHE A 166 7.86 -10.51 8.16
CA PHE A 166 7.82 -11.39 9.32
C PHE A 166 8.77 -12.61 9.16
N PRO A 167 9.67 -12.86 10.12
CA PRO A 167 10.00 -12.02 11.28
C PRO A 167 10.70 -10.73 10.83
N PRO A 168 10.53 -9.61 11.55
CA PRO A 168 11.09 -8.34 11.12
C PRO A 168 12.61 -8.27 11.37
N ALA A 169 13.37 -7.71 10.43
CA ALA A 169 14.81 -7.53 10.55
C ALA A 169 15.20 -6.11 10.97
N ARG A 170 16.20 -5.97 11.86
CA ARG A 170 16.69 -4.66 12.34
C ARG A 170 17.20 -3.80 11.19
N GLU A 171 17.84 -4.43 10.22
CA GLU A 171 18.46 -3.79 9.07
C GLU A 171 17.40 -3.13 8.16
N HIS A 172 16.23 -3.75 8.01
CA HIS A 172 15.13 -3.19 7.21
C HIS A 172 14.47 -1.99 7.90
N TYR A 173 14.38 -1.98 9.24
CA TYR A 173 14.03 -0.77 9.98
C TYR A 173 15.05 0.34 9.77
N ALA A 174 16.36 0.02 9.84
CA ALA A 174 17.41 1.01 9.63
C ALA A 174 17.36 1.64 8.23
N ILE A 175 17.07 0.84 7.20
CA ILE A 175 16.83 1.35 5.83
C ILE A 175 15.60 2.25 5.79
N SER A 176 14.50 1.83 6.43
CA SER A 176 13.26 2.61 6.46
C SER A 176 13.42 3.95 7.19
N PHE A 177 14.14 3.97 8.32
CA PHE A 177 14.45 5.20 9.06
C PHE A 177 15.38 6.11 8.25
N ARG A 178 16.44 5.55 7.65
CA ARG A 178 17.29 6.33 6.75
C ARG A 178 16.51 6.96 5.60
N PHE A 179 15.60 6.19 4.99
CA PHE A 179 14.71 6.67 3.93
C PHE A 179 13.80 7.80 4.38
N LEU A 180 13.19 7.73 5.57
CA LEU A 180 12.23 8.74 6.02
C LEU A 180 12.91 9.99 6.61
N GLU A 181 14.00 9.82 7.35
CA GLU A 181 14.57 10.85 8.24
C GLU A 181 15.69 11.67 7.60
N THR A 182 16.34 11.16 6.55
CA THR A 182 17.58 11.80 6.04
C THR A 182 17.38 12.42 4.67
N ALA A 183 18.25 13.39 4.35
CA ALA A 183 18.44 13.90 3.00
C ALA A 183 19.47 13.07 2.19
N ASP A 184 19.84 11.87 2.65
CA ASP A 184 20.84 11.03 1.98
C ASP A 184 20.37 10.68 0.57
N GLU A 185 21.30 10.71 -0.38
CA GLU A 185 21.02 10.37 -1.76
C GLU A 185 21.74 9.10 -2.18
N HIS A 186 21.12 8.37 -3.11
CA HIS A 186 21.75 7.28 -3.84
C HIS A 186 22.30 6.14 -2.95
N PHE A 187 21.46 5.57 -2.08
CA PHE A 187 21.79 4.42 -1.24
C PHE A 187 20.96 3.17 -1.56
N ALA A 188 21.41 2.01 -1.08
CA ALA A 188 20.74 0.73 -1.28
C ALA A 188 19.47 0.64 -0.42
N HIS A 189 18.39 0.12 -1.00
CA HIS A 189 17.11 -0.12 -0.31
C HIS A 189 16.97 -1.57 0.22
N SER A 190 18.00 -2.39 0.03
CA SER A 190 18.05 -3.80 0.46
C SER A 190 19.43 -4.11 1.02
N THR A 191 19.51 -5.13 1.87
CA THR A 191 20.77 -5.72 2.36
C THR A 191 21.34 -6.75 1.39
N GLU A 192 20.56 -7.19 0.41
CA GLU A 192 20.96 -8.16 -0.60
C GLU A 192 21.87 -7.53 -1.66
N GLU A 193 22.81 -8.32 -2.18
CA GLU A 193 23.69 -7.89 -3.30
C GLU A 193 22.88 -7.66 -4.58
N VAL A 194 21.92 -8.55 -4.86
CA VAL A 194 20.95 -8.43 -5.96
C VAL A 194 19.57 -8.25 -5.33
N PRO A 195 19.06 -7.01 -5.24
CA PRO A 195 17.75 -6.76 -4.63
C PRO A 195 16.63 -7.38 -5.46
N LEU A 196 15.72 -8.10 -4.81
CA LEU A 196 14.48 -8.55 -5.46
C LEU A 196 13.62 -7.38 -5.92
N MET A 197 13.56 -6.30 -5.14
CA MET A 197 12.71 -5.14 -5.39
C MET A 197 13.30 -4.15 -6.40
N GLY A 198 13.98 -4.68 -7.43
CA GLY A 198 14.48 -3.95 -8.57
C GLY A 198 15.86 -3.32 -8.36
N ARG A 199 16.61 -3.18 -9.45
CA ARG A 199 18.04 -2.82 -9.43
C ARG A 199 18.29 -1.32 -9.46
N TRP A 200 17.73 -0.58 -8.51
CA TRP A 200 17.99 0.86 -8.38
C TRP A 200 18.36 1.28 -6.96
N ARG A 201 18.97 2.45 -6.85
CA ARG A 201 19.22 3.12 -5.58
C ARG A 201 18.14 4.16 -5.30
N ILE A 202 17.94 4.41 -4.03
CA ILE A 202 16.93 5.36 -3.54
C ILE A 202 17.57 6.55 -2.86
N SER A 203 16.77 7.57 -2.57
CA SER A 203 17.17 8.72 -1.75
C SER A 203 16.12 8.97 -0.66
N GLY A 204 16.55 9.61 0.42
CA GLY A 204 15.73 9.91 1.58
C GLY A 204 14.79 11.09 1.37
N LEU A 205 13.75 11.14 2.21
CA LEU A 205 12.67 12.10 2.14
C LEU A 205 12.95 13.37 2.95
N ASP A 206 13.81 13.31 3.96
CA ASP A 206 14.06 14.41 4.90
C ASP A 206 12.72 14.97 5.45
N LEU A 207 11.91 14.07 6.03
CA LEU A 207 10.62 14.43 6.60
C LEU A 207 10.81 15.21 7.92
N PRO A 208 10.02 16.26 8.18
CA PRO A 208 10.04 16.95 9.46
C PRO A 208 9.65 16.04 10.63
N ASP A 209 10.23 16.26 11.81
CA ASP A 209 9.96 15.49 13.04
C ASP A 209 8.46 15.33 13.37
N GLU A 210 7.67 16.37 13.11
CA GLU A 210 6.23 16.33 13.35
C GLU A 210 5.48 15.40 12.39
N VAL A 211 5.95 15.27 11.15
CA VAL A 211 5.41 14.33 10.17
C VAL A 211 5.86 12.92 10.50
N LEU A 212 7.14 12.75 10.88
CA LEU A 212 7.69 11.46 11.30
C LEU A 212 6.92 10.85 12.48
N ARG A 213 6.62 11.63 13.53
CA ARG A 213 5.81 11.16 14.67
C ARG A 213 4.44 10.63 14.26
N ARG A 214 3.78 11.31 13.32
CA ARG A 214 2.46 10.90 12.80
C ARG A 214 2.55 9.61 12.02
N VAL A 215 3.50 9.53 11.09
CA VAL A 215 3.74 8.35 10.25
C VAL A 215 4.09 7.14 11.12
N TYR A 216 5.01 7.28 12.07
CA TYR A 216 5.48 6.17 12.89
C TYR A 216 4.46 5.61 13.87
N ALA A 217 3.61 6.46 14.47
CA ALA A 217 2.74 5.99 15.55
C ALA A 217 1.40 6.70 15.64
N GLU A 218 1.35 8.04 15.61
CA GLU A 218 0.13 8.77 15.99
C GLU A 218 -1.06 8.43 15.07
N ASN A 219 -0.81 8.22 13.76
CA ASN A 219 -1.85 7.83 12.82
C ASN A 219 -2.40 6.43 13.13
N ALA A 220 -1.54 5.46 13.43
CA ALA A 220 -1.97 4.11 13.80
C ALA A 220 -2.74 4.11 15.15
N LEU A 221 -2.26 4.86 16.15
CA LEU A 221 -2.91 5.00 17.45
C LEU A 221 -4.29 5.65 17.38
N ARG A 222 -4.49 6.56 16.41
CA ARG A 222 -5.75 7.24 16.13
C ARG A 222 -6.74 6.33 15.39
N LEU A 223 -6.25 5.55 14.42
CA LEU A 223 -7.11 4.77 13.52
C LEU A 223 -7.50 3.40 14.05
N VAL A 224 -6.62 2.76 14.82
CA VAL A 224 -6.82 1.37 15.25
C VAL A 224 -7.33 1.34 16.70
N PRO A 225 -8.58 0.91 16.95
CA PRO A 225 -9.19 1.00 18.26
C PRO A 225 -8.41 0.27 19.35
N GLY A 226 -8.13 0.96 20.46
CA GLY A 226 -7.46 0.38 21.63
C GLY A 226 -5.99 0.02 21.42
N LEU A 227 -5.31 0.65 20.45
CA LEU A 227 -3.85 0.84 20.52
C LEU A 227 -3.48 2.07 21.36
N SER A 228 -4.35 3.07 21.41
CA SER A 228 -4.30 4.14 22.41
C SER A 228 -4.68 3.57 23.78
N GLY A 229 -3.77 3.71 24.75
CA GLY A 229 -3.92 3.21 26.13
C GLY A 229 -5.00 3.93 26.93
#